data_AF-A0A7X7G0W6-F1
#
_entry.id   AF-A0A7X7G0W6-F1
#
_cell.length_a   1.000
_cell.length_b   1.000
_cell.length_c   1.000
_cell.angle_alpha   90.00
_cell.angle_beta   90.00
_cell.angle_gamma   90.00
#
_symmetry.space_group_name_H-M   'P 1'
#
loop_
_entity.id
_entity.type
_entity.pdbx_description
1 polymer ?
#
loop_
_entity_poly.entity_id
_entity_poly.type
_entity_poly.pdbx_seq_one_letter_code
_entity_poly.pdbx_strand_id
1 'polypeptide(L)'
;MEASVQNLAGGAVIQLKGRFDIQAAPCFEKALSGAFSGGSPRIIIDLADLEYIGSAGVRSLLVAWKRAQAEDRFVELIRARPDVKKVLMVVGLGDLLPVSDGVMQIMDLFRQDNPQNHQALNNARTFLADLFMALGIEARRAREVVKEIFTTCQALPTLAGIESELKSALRELKLSDRIRDSLSDRSRIIHGQIAPHLGVGSLLDIGAGDGAIGAAFGAGGRHVQLMDVVDYNRTGLPFALYDGMTIPFPDKSFDNALLIVVLHHCADPLRVLREARRVARRRIVVIESVYLSEPNRRFNMFFDWFYNRVLHDGVPVPFNFNSPEGWEHIFRREGFEVAASVDIGLDQVTVPEYHWLYALDIPA
;
A
#
# COMPACT_ATOMS: atom_id res chain seq x y z
N MET A 1 22.00 11.52 -21.86
CA MET A 1 21.06 11.23 -20.76
C MET A 1 21.76 10.36 -19.75
N GLU A 2 21.52 10.60 -18.48
CA GLU A 2 21.91 9.70 -17.40
C GLU A 2 20.65 8.95 -16.92
N ALA A 3 20.79 7.66 -16.65
CA ALA A 3 19.76 6.85 -16.02
C ALA A 3 20.35 6.15 -14.79
N SER A 4 19.83 6.44 -13.61
CA SER A 4 20.17 5.74 -12.38
C SER A 4 19.01 4.86 -11.93
N VAL A 5 19.32 3.71 -11.34
CA VAL A 5 18.32 2.80 -10.78
C VAL A 5 18.50 2.77 -9.27
N GLN A 6 17.45 3.14 -8.54
CA GLN A 6 17.35 3.00 -7.11
C GLN A 6 16.32 1.92 -6.78
N ASN A 7 16.75 0.86 -6.11
CA ASN A 7 15.83 -0.17 -5.64
C ASN A 7 15.14 0.28 -4.36
N LEU A 8 13.81 0.22 -4.32
CA LEU A 8 12.97 0.49 -3.16
C LEU A 8 12.36 -0.81 -2.63
N ALA A 9 11.55 -0.69 -1.57
CA ALA A 9 10.65 -1.77 -1.16
C ALA A 9 9.61 -1.98 -2.27
N GLY A 10 9.50 -3.20 -2.81
CA GLY A 10 8.44 -3.56 -3.74
C GLY A 10 8.54 -2.94 -5.12
N GLY A 11 9.61 -2.20 -5.40
CA GLY A 11 9.80 -1.61 -6.71
C GLY A 11 11.20 -1.07 -6.96
N ALA A 12 11.40 -0.56 -8.17
CA ALA A 12 12.61 0.15 -8.58
C ALA A 12 12.23 1.53 -9.13
N VAL A 13 13.01 2.56 -8.79
CA VAL A 13 12.89 3.89 -9.39
C VAL A 13 14.02 4.07 -10.39
N ILE A 14 13.68 4.38 -11.63
CA ILE A 14 14.61 4.76 -12.70
C ILE A 14 14.53 6.28 -12.82
N GLN A 15 15.57 6.99 -12.40
CA GLN A 15 15.63 8.45 -12.55
C GLN A 15 16.31 8.80 -13.87
N LEU A 16 15.67 9.65 -14.66
CA LEU A 16 16.18 10.09 -15.96
C LEU A 16 16.58 11.56 -15.90
N LYS A 17 17.81 11.84 -16.34
CA LYS A 17 18.37 13.20 -16.39
C LYS A 17 18.88 13.56 -17.78
N GLY A 18 18.53 14.76 -18.24
CA GLY A 18 18.97 15.32 -19.52
C GLY A 18 18.01 15.01 -20.68
N ARG A 19 18.53 14.63 -21.86
CA ARG A 19 17.76 14.49 -23.11
C ARG A 19 17.58 13.03 -23.53
N PHE A 20 16.34 12.55 -23.62
CA PHE A 20 15.99 11.19 -24.03
C PHE A 20 15.71 11.11 -25.53
N ASP A 21 16.77 10.97 -26.32
CA ASP A 21 16.75 10.81 -27.78
C ASP A 21 17.30 9.43 -28.21
N ILE A 22 17.59 9.26 -29.50
CA ILE A 22 18.07 8.00 -30.07
C ILE A 22 19.43 7.56 -29.50
N GLN A 23 20.29 8.50 -29.12
CA GLN A 23 21.60 8.19 -28.53
C GLN A 23 21.45 7.74 -27.07
N ALA A 24 20.44 8.29 -26.38
CA ALA A 24 20.14 7.97 -24.99
C ALA A 24 19.34 6.67 -24.79
N ALA A 25 18.61 6.18 -25.80
CA ALA A 25 17.72 5.03 -25.66
C ALA A 25 18.37 3.74 -25.13
N PRO A 26 19.58 3.34 -25.60
CA PRO A 26 20.25 2.16 -25.04
C PRO A 26 20.56 2.27 -23.54
N CYS A 27 20.80 3.49 -23.04
CA CYS A 27 21.05 3.72 -21.61
C CYS A 27 19.79 3.44 -20.77
N PHE A 28 18.63 3.92 -21.21
CA PHE A 28 17.35 3.62 -20.57
C PHE A 28 17.02 2.12 -20.64
N GLU A 29 17.21 1.48 -21.79
CA GLU A 29 16.91 0.05 -21.97
C GLU A 29 17.77 -0.84 -21.05
N LYS A 30 19.02 -0.46 -20.82
CA LYS A 30 19.89 -1.11 -19.83
C LYS A 30 19.39 -0.93 -18.41
N ALA A 31 19.02 0.30 -18.01
CA ALA A 31 18.47 0.60 -16.69
C ALA A 31 17.15 -0.16 -16.45
N LEU A 32 16.27 -0.15 -17.44
CA LEU A 32 15.00 -0.86 -17.45
C LEU A 32 15.23 -2.36 -17.29
N SER A 33 16.10 -2.95 -18.12
CA SER A 33 16.41 -4.38 -18.02
C SER A 33 16.99 -4.74 -16.65
N GLY A 34 17.83 -3.88 -16.06
CA GLY A 34 18.30 -4.05 -14.68
C GLY A 34 17.16 -4.07 -13.65
N ALA A 35 16.22 -3.12 -13.75
CA ALA A 35 15.05 -3.06 -12.87
C ALA A 35 14.14 -4.30 -13.02
N PHE A 36 13.93 -4.78 -14.25
CA PHE A 36 13.18 -6.02 -14.51
C PHE A 36 13.94 -7.26 -14.02
N SER A 37 15.24 -7.39 -14.27
CA SER A 37 16.05 -8.50 -13.77
C SER A 37 16.13 -8.55 -12.25
N GLY A 38 15.99 -7.40 -11.57
CA GLY A 38 15.92 -7.31 -10.12
C GLY A 38 14.64 -7.87 -9.50
N GLY A 39 13.69 -8.39 -10.29
CA GLY A 39 12.46 -9.02 -9.79
C GLY A 39 11.44 -8.05 -9.19
N SER A 40 11.65 -6.74 -9.35
CA SER A 40 10.73 -5.73 -8.83
C SER A 40 9.39 -5.79 -9.57
N PRO A 41 8.25 -5.97 -8.87
CA PRO A 41 6.92 -6.01 -9.49
C PRO A 41 6.48 -4.61 -9.93
N ARG A 42 7.01 -3.55 -9.32
CA ARG A 42 6.72 -2.15 -9.65
C ARG A 42 7.98 -1.41 -10.12
N ILE A 43 7.86 -0.61 -11.17
CA ILE A 43 8.94 0.19 -11.74
C ILE A 43 8.42 1.62 -11.94
N ILE A 44 9.05 2.57 -11.28
CA ILE A 44 8.72 3.99 -11.35
C ILE A 44 9.77 4.66 -12.23
N ILE A 45 9.36 5.39 -13.25
CA ILE A 45 10.27 6.15 -14.12
C ILE A 45 10.09 7.63 -13.77
N ASP A 46 11.09 8.20 -13.13
CA ASP A 46 11.10 9.58 -12.66
C ASP A 46 11.69 10.52 -13.71
N LEU A 47 10.86 11.46 -14.14
CA LEU A 47 11.09 12.37 -15.26
C LEU A 47 11.37 13.80 -14.80
N ALA A 48 11.57 14.02 -13.49
CA ALA A 48 11.80 15.35 -12.89
C ALA A 48 12.93 16.12 -13.57
N ASP A 49 14.04 15.44 -13.85
CA ASP A 49 15.24 16.02 -14.46
C ASP A 49 15.34 15.74 -15.97
N LEU A 50 14.26 15.23 -16.58
CA LEU A 50 14.23 14.99 -18.02
C LEU A 50 13.83 16.27 -18.76
N GLU A 51 14.77 16.84 -19.50
CA GLU A 51 14.63 18.13 -20.18
C GLU A 51 13.96 18.00 -21.54
N TYR A 52 14.08 16.83 -22.18
CA TYR A 52 13.58 16.60 -23.53
C TYR A 52 13.35 15.11 -23.77
N ILE A 53 12.29 14.78 -24.50
CA ILE A 53 12.04 13.43 -25.02
C ILE A 53 11.76 13.48 -26.52
N GLY A 54 12.50 12.67 -27.28
CA GLY A 54 12.30 12.47 -28.72
C GLY A 54 11.54 11.19 -29.03
N SER A 55 11.27 10.93 -30.32
CA SER A 55 10.49 9.76 -30.77
C SER A 55 11.09 8.41 -30.34
N ALA A 56 12.42 8.33 -30.20
CA ALA A 56 13.09 7.13 -29.67
C ALA A 56 12.72 6.89 -28.20
N GLY A 57 12.76 7.94 -27.36
CA GLY A 57 12.40 7.82 -25.95
C GLY A 57 10.93 7.46 -25.73
N VAL A 58 10.00 8.08 -26.48
CA VAL A 58 8.58 7.71 -26.45
C VAL A 58 8.39 6.23 -26.79
N ARG A 59 9.10 5.72 -27.79
CA ARG A 59 9.05 4.31 -28.19
C ARG A 59 9.59 3.39 -27.09
N SER A 60 10.69 3.75 -26.45
CA SER A 60 11.27 2.99 -25.35
C SER A 60 10.33 2.93 -24.13
N LEU A 61 9.63 4.02 -23.80
CA LEU A 61 8.60 4.02 -22.75
C LEU A 61 7.41 3.12 -23.10
N LEU A 62 6.96 3.13 -24.35
CA LEU A 62 5.90 2.22 -24.82
C LEU A 62 6.35 0.75 -24.73
N VAL A 63 7.60 0.45 -25.07
CA VAL A 63 8.17 -0.90 -24.92
C VAL A 63 8.23 -1.31 -23.45
N ALA A 64 8.60 -0.39 -22.56
CA ALA A 64 8.60 -0.63 -21.12
C ALA A 64 7.20 -1.01 -20.61
N TRP A 65 6.17 -0.25 -21.00
CA TRP A 65 4.78 -0.57 -20.66
C TRP A 65 4.35 -1.94 -21.19
N LYS A 66 4.60 -2.24 -22.47
CA LYS A 66 4.24 -3.54 -23.06
C LYS A 66 4.92 -4.71 -22.36
N ARG A 67 6.20 -4.55 -22.04
CA ARG A 67 6.97 -5.55 -21.30
C ARG A 67 6.42 -5.75 -19.89
N ALA A 68 6.07 -4.66 -19.21
CA ALA A 68 5.45 -4.71 -17.89
C ALA A 68 4.14 -5.52 -17.93
N GLN A 69 3.27 -5.26 -18.92
CA GLN A 69 2.03 -6.04 -19.12
C GLN A 69 2.29 -7.54 -19.37
N ALA A 70 3.33 -7.87 -20.15
CA ALA A 70 3.65 -9.25 -20.48
C ALA A 70 4.29 -10.04 -19.31
N GLU A 71 4.99 -9.35 -18.41
CA GLU A 71 5.64 -9.94 -17.24
C GLU A 71 4.83 -9.79 -15.94
N ASP A 72 3.57 -9.34 -16.03
CA ASP A 72 2.69 -9.01 -14.89
C ASP A 72 3.33 -8.05 -13.87
N ARG A 73 3.89 -6.97 -14.40
CA ARG A 73 4.55 -5.90 -13.66
C ARG A 73 3.92 -4.54 -13.95
N PHE A 74 4.25 -3.59 -13.10
CA PHE A 74 3.75 -2.23 -13.16
C PHE A 74 4.86 -1.28 -13.57
N VAL A 75 4.58 -0.41 -14.55
CA VAL A 75 5.44 0.72 -14.92
C VAL A 75 4.63 2.00 -14.76
N GLU A 76 5.16 2.97 -14.02
CA GLU A 76 4.56 4.28 -13.78
C GLU A 76 5.52 5.38 -14.24
N LEU A 77 5.00 6.48 -14.79
CA LEU A 77 5.79 7.68 -15.08
C LEU A 77 5.48 8.74 -14.02
N ILE A 78 6.51 9.36 -13.45
CA ILE A 78 6.33 10.39 -12.42
C ILE A 78 7.09 11.68 -12.74
N ARG A 79 6.58 12.80 -12.24
CA ARG A 79 7.23 14.13 -12.19
C ARG A 79 7.72 14.68 -13.53
N ALA A 80 7.04 14.42 -14.65
CA ALA A 80 7.49 14.98 -15.93
C ALA A 80 7.38 16.51 -15.96
N ARG A 81 8.45 17.15 -16.46
CA ARG A 81 8.44 18.58 -16.79
C ARG A 81 7.33 18.90 -17.80
N PRO A 82 6.77 20.13 -17.80
CA PRO A 82 5.64 20.50 -18.66
C PRO A 82 5.83 20.17 -20.15
N ASP A 83 7.03 20.43 -20.69
CA ASP A 83 7.34 20.17 -22.09
C ASP A 83 7.37 18.67 -22.43
N VAL A 84 7.93 17.85 -21.53
CA VAL A 84 7.93 16.38 -21.67
C VAL A 84 6.50 15.84 -21.54
N LYS A 85 5.74 16.29 -20.54
CA LYS A 85 4.34 15.90 -20.33
C LYS A 85 3.49 16.21 -21.56
N LYS A 86 3.68 17.40 -22.17
CA LYS A 86 2.99 17.81 -23.40
C LYS A 86 3.30 16.87 -24.57
N VAL A 87 4.57 16.49 -24.76
CA VAL A 87 4.94 15.53 -25.81
C VAL A 87 4.25 14.18 -25.59
N LEU A 88 4.27 13.64 -24.36
CA LEU A 88 3.63 12.36 -24.01
C LEU A 88 2.11 12.37 -24.25
N MET A 89 1.44 13.49 -23.98
CA MET A 89 0.01 13.66 -24.27
C MET A 89 -0.27 13.73 -25.78
N VAL A 90 0.51 14.52 -26.53
CA VAL A 90 0.30 14.69 -27.99
C VAL A 90 0.46 13.37 -28.75
N VAL A 91 1.36 12.51 -28.30
CA VAL A 91 1.59 11.19 -28.92
C VAL A 91 0.65 10.09 -28.39
N GLY A 92 -0.30 10.42 -27.50
CA GLY A 92 -1.25 9.47 -26.92
C GLY A 92 -0.66 8.48 -25.92
N LEU A 93 0.62 8.64 -25.55
CA LEU A 93 1.25 7.76 -24.55
C LEU A 93 0.74 8.06 -23.15
N GLY A 94 0.29 9.30 -22.89
CA GLY A 94 -0.32 9.70 -21.62
C GLY A 94 -1.58 8.91 -21.23
N ASP A 95 -2.30 8.34 -22.21
CA ASP A 95 -3.50 7.52 -21.94
C ASP A 95 -3.14 6.09 -21.52
N LEU A 96 -1.96 5.62 -21.93
CA LEU A 96 -1.43 4.27 -21.62
C LEU A 96 -0.56 4.26 -20.37
N LEU A 97 0.25 5.32 -20.21
CA LEU A 97 1.15 5.58 -19.10
C LEU A 97 0.92 7.02 -18.60
N PRO A 98 -0.11 7.23 -17.76
CA PRO A 98 -0.33 8.54 -17.16
C PRO A 98 0.89 8.99 -16.35
N VAL A 99 1.20 10.29 -16.42
CA VAL A 99 2.29 10.87 -15.63
C VAL A 99 1.71 11.52 -14.37
N SER A 100 1.99 10.92 -13.21
CA SER A 100 1.69 11.50 -11.89
C SER A 100 2.82 12.43 -11.43
N ASP A 101 2.62 13.29 -10.45
CA ASP A 101 3.68 14.16 -9.91
C ASP A 101 4.48 13.48 -8.76
N GLY A 102 4.41 12.15 -8.65
CA GLY A 102 5.02 11.31 -7.62
C GLY A 102 4.51 9.85 -7.69
N VAL A 103 4.79 9.02 -6.67
CA VAL A 103 4.05 7.76 -6.42
C VAL A 103 2.55 8.05 -6.60
N MET A 104 1.80 7.23 -7.34
CA MET A 104 0.37 7.48 -7.61
C MET A 104 -0.35 8.00 -6.37
N GLN A 105 -0.98 9.17 -6.49
CA GLN A 105 -1.73 9.80 -5.42
C GLN A 105 -3.21 9.49 -5.57
N ILE A 106 -3.98 9.61 -4.50
CA ILE A 106 -5.44 9.44 -4.57
C ILE A 106 -6.10 10.44 -5.54
N MET A 107 -5.53 11.63 -5.70
CA MET A 107 -6.02 12.61 -6.69
C MET A 107 -5.83 12.12 -8.13
N ASP A 108 -4.77 11.36 -8.43
CA ASP A 108 -4.57 10.79 -9.77
C ASP A 108 -5.71 9.81 -10.12
N LEU A 109 -6.18 9.03 -9.15
CA LEU A 109 -7.31 8.13 -9.31
C LEU A 109 -8.60 8.89 -9.70
N PHE A 110 -8.83 10.08 -9.14
CA PHE A 110 -10.02 10.89 -9.43
C PHE A 110 -9.91 11.73 -10.70
N ARG A 111 -8.69 12.05 -11.14
CA ARG A 111 -8.44 13.06 -12.18
C ARG A 111 -8.02 12.48 -13.53
N GLN A 112 -7.36 11.34 -13.53
CA GLN A 112 -6.89 10.73 -14.78
C GLN A 112 -8.01 9.89 -15.39
N ASP A 113 -8.28 10.14 -16.67
CA ASP A 113 -9.21 9.35 -17.48
C ASP A 113 -8.44 8.17 -18.09
N ASN A 114 -8.64 6.97 -17.54
CA ASN A 114 -8.09 5.74 -18.10
C ASN A 114 -8.93 4.52 -17.66
N PRO A 115 -8.82 3.39 -18.38
CA PRO A 115 -9.64 2.21 -18.12
C PRO A 115 -9.47 1.61 -16.71
N GLN A 116 -8.26 1.63 -16.14
CA GLN A 116 -8.04 1.02 -14.83
C GLN A 116 -8.61 1.89 -13.69
N ASN A 117 -8.57 3.22 -13.81
CA ASN A 117 -9.26 4.14 -12.90
C ASN A 117 -10.78 3.95 -12.97
N HIS A 118 -11.32 3.85 -14.19
CA HIS A 118 -12.76 3.63 -14.38
C HIS A 118 -13.22 2.34 -13.71
N GLN A 119 -12.48 1.25 -13.90
CA GLN A 119 -12.80 -0.03 -13.27
C GLN A 119 -12.70 0.06 -11.74
N ALA A 120 -11.62 0.61 -11.20
CA ALA A 120 -11.43 0.77 -9.76
C ALA A 120 -12.55 1.61 -9.11
N LEU A 121 -12.88 2.76 -9.69
CA LEU A 121 -13.93 3.65 -9.18
C LEU A 121 -15.33 3.03 -9.31
N ASN A 122 -15.59 2.25 -10.37
CA ASN A 122 -16.87 1.53 -10.50
C ASN A 122 -17.01 0.44 -9.42
N ASN A 123 -15.95 -0.33 -9.17
CA ASN A 123 -15.93 -1.32 -8.10
C ASN A 123 -16.14 -0.64 -6.73
N ALA A 124 -15.47 0.50 -6.49
CA ALA A 124 -15.62 1.26 -5.25
C ALA A 124 -17.04 1.81 -5.04
N ARG A 125 -17.71 2.28 -6.10
CA ARG A 125 -19.13 2.68 -6.04
C ARG A 125 -20.03 1.55 -5.62
N THR A 126 -19.88 0.38 -6.24
CA THR A 126 -20.67 -0.82 -5.93
C THR A 126 -20.43 -1.25 -4.49
N PHE A 127 -19.16 -1.40 -4.09
CA PHE A 127 -18.83 -1.84 -2.74
C PHE A 127 -19.33 -0.86 -1.67
N LEU A 128 -19.17 0.46 -1.84
CA LEU A 128 -19.67 1.41 -0.86
C LEU A 128 -21.20 1.34 -0.70
N ALA A 129 -21.93 1.14 -1.79
CA ALA A 129 -23.38 0.98 -1.70
C ALA A 129 -23.75 -0.26 -0.88
N ASP A 130 -23.10 -1.39 -1.16
CA ASP A 130 -23.31 -2.66 -0.45
C ASP A 130 -22.89 -2.57 1.01
N LEU A 131 -21.74 -1.95 1.29
CA LEU A 131 -21.25 -1.67 2.63
C LEU A 131 -22.27 -0.86 3.43
N PHE A 132 -22.75 0.25 2.89
CA PHE A 132 -23.71 1.11 3.59
C PHE A 132 -25.00 0.36 3.90
N MET A 133 -25.49 -0.46 2.96
CA MET A 133 -26.65 -1.32 3.20
C MET A 133 -26.37 -2.37 4.29
N ALA A 134 -25.19 -3.01 4.29
CA ALA A 134 -24.77 -3.96 5.32
C ALA A 134 -24.64 -3.29 6.71
N LEU A 135 -24.28 -2.00 6.75
CA LEU A 135 -24.23 -1.20 7.98
C LEU A 135 -25.61 -0.65 8.40
N GLY A 136 -26.69 -1.06 7.75
CA GLY A 136 -28.07 -0.72 8.10
C GLY A 136 -28.56 0.63 7.56
N ILE A 137 -27.90 1.19 6.54
CA ILE A 137 -28.37 2.40 5.84
C ILE A 137 -29.38 1.99 4.77
N GLU A 138 -30.51 2.68 4.70
CA GLU A 138 -31.55 2.41 3.71
C GLU A 138 -30.98 2.47 2.28
N ALA A 139 -31.33 1.50 1.43
CA ALA A 139 -30.76 1.33 0.10
C ALA A 139 -30.83 2.59 -0.79
N ARG A 140 -31.93 3.37 -0.72
CA ARG A 140 -32.04 4.64 -1.43
C ARG A 140 -31.01 5.65 -0.92
N ARG A 141 -30.98 5.84 0.41
CA ARG A 141 -30.04 6.74 1.06
C ARG A 141 -28.58 6.33 0.81
N ALA A 142 -28.27 5.03 0.85
CA ALA A 142 -26.93 4.51 0.55
C ALA A 142 -26.48 4.93 -0.87
N ARG A 143 -27.32 4.73 -1.88
CA ARG A 143 -27.02 5.15 -3.27
C ARG A 143 -26.86 6.66 -3.42
N GLU A 144 -27.70 7.44 -2.72
CA GLU A 144 -27.60 8.91 -2.72
C GLU A 144 -26.27 9.37 -2.13
N VAL A 145 -25.86 8.82 -0.98
CA VAL A 145 -24.59 9.13 -0.32
C VAL A 145 -23.40 8.70 -1.18
N VAL A 146 -23.43 7.51 -1.80
CA VAL A 146 -22.37 7.10 -2.73
C VAL A 146 -22.24 8.08 -3.88
N LYS A 147 -23.36 8.50 -4.49
CA LYS A 147 -23.33 9.50 -5.56
C LYS A 147 -22.71 10.81 -5.08
N GLU A 148 -23.05 11.27 -3.89
CA GLU A 148 -22.48 12.46 -3.27
C GLU A 148 -20.96 12.34 -3.09
N ILE A 149 -20.48 11.22 -2.54
CA ILE A 149 -19.04 10.95 -2.36
C ILE A 149 -18.26 11.16 -3.67
N PHE A 150 -18.66 10.46 -4.73
CA PHE A 150 -17.92 10.53 -6.00
C PHE A 150 -18.11 11.86 -6.72
N THR A 151 -19.25 12.56 -6.52
CA THR A 151 -19.45 13.92 -7.05
C THR A 151 -18.47 14.88 -6.38
N THR A 152 -18.31 14.79 -5.05
CA THR A 152 -17.37 15.61 -4.29
C THR A 152 -15.93 15.35 -4.72
N CYS A 153 -15.53 14.08 -4.88
CA CYS A 153 -14.18 13.73 -5.36
C CYS A 153 -13.85 14.32 -6.74
N GLN A 154 -14.85 14.41 -7.63
CA GLN A 154 -14.68 14.99 -8.96
C GLN A 154 -14.69 16.52 -8.95
N ALA A 155 -15.57 17.12 -8.15
CA ALA A 155 -15.81 18.56 -8.14
C ALA A 155 -14.69 19.35 -7.46
N LEU A 156 -14.19 18.90 -6.31
CA LEU A 156 -13.30 19.71 -5.48
C LEU A 156 -11.82 19.58 -5.88
N PRO A 157 -11.10 20.70 -6.11
CA PRO A 157 -9.79 20.70 -6.76
C PRO A 157 -8.64 20.17 -5.88
N THR A 158 -8.83 20.09 -4.56
CA THR A 158 -7.77 19.69 -3.62
C THR A 158 -8.21 18.52 -2.77
N LEU A 159 -7.26 17.65 -2.41
CA LEU A 159 -7.53 16.51 -1.55
C LEU A 159 -8.04 16.93 -0.17
N ALA A 160 -7.43 17.95 0.44
CA ALA A 160 -7.86 18.47 1.73
C ALA A 160 -9.31 18.99 1.70
N GLY A 161 -9.72 19.64 0.60
CA GLY A 161 -11.10 20.06 0.40
C GLY A 161 -12.06 18.86 0.31
N ILE A 162 -11.69 17.81 -0.43
CA ILE A 162 -12.47 16.57 -0.53
C ILE A 162 -12.60 15.92 0.86
N GLU A 163 -11.50 15.72 1.58
CA GLU A 163 -11.50 15.12 2.91
C GLU A 163 -12.39 15.89 3.89
N SER A 164 -12.30 17.22 3.90
CA SER A 164 -13.12 18.08 4.77
C SER A 164 -14.61 18.00 4.44
N GLU A 165 -14.97 18.06 3.16
CA GLU A 165 -16.38 18.01 2.73
C GLU A 165 -17.00 16.65 3.03
N LEU A 166 -16.29 15.56 2.69
CA LEU A 166 -16.79 14.20 2.94
C LEU A 166 -16.91 13.90 4.43
N LYS A 167 -15.97 14.36 5.27
CA LYS A 167 -16.09 14.25 6.74
C LYS A 167 -17.36 14.90 7.26
N SER A 168 -17.68 16.10 6.75
CA SER A 168 -18.89 16.81 7.13
C SER A 168 -20.15 16.06 6.68
N ALA A 169 -20.20 15.67 5.40
CA ALA A 169 -21.35 15.01 4.77
C ALA A 169 -21.67 13.64 5.39
N LEU A 170 -20.64 12.89 5.80
CA LEU A 170 -20.79 11.52 6.32
C LEU A 170 -20.97 11.46 7.85
N ARG A 171 -20.82 12.58 8.56
CA ARG A 171 -20.82 12.64 10.03
C ARG A 171 -22.05 11.99 10.67
N GLU A 172 -23.24 12.31 10.17
CA GLU A 172 -24.51 11.83 10.72
C GLU A 172 -24.74 10.33 10.49
N LEU A 173 -24.02 9.71 9.54
CA LEU A 173 -24.11 8.27 9.28
C LEU A 173 -23.39 7.44 10.35
N LYS A 174 -22.47 8.05 11.12
CA LYS A 174 -21.64 7.39 12.15
C LYS A 174 -20.95 6.13 11.62
N LEU A 175 -20.44 6.18 10.38
CA LEU A 175 -19.85 5.03 9.71
C LEU A 175 -18.70 4.41 10.52
N SER A 176 -17.84 5.23 11.12
CA SER A 176 -16.70 4.76 11.92
C SER A 176 -17.10 3.96 13.16
N ASP A 177 -18.27 4.25 13.76
CA ASP A 177 -18.80 3.46 14.89
C ASP A 177 -19.41 2.15 14.37
N ARG A 178 -20.22 2.22 13.30
CA ARG A 178 -20.85 1.03 12.70
C ARG A 178 -19.83 0.03 12.18
N ILE A 179 -18.75 0.50 11.55
CA ILE A 179 -17.64 -0.34 11.07
C ILE A 179 -16.94 -0.99 12.26
N ARG A 180 -16.64 -0.22 13.32
CA ARG A 180 -16.01 -0.77 14.52
C ARG A 180 -16.83 -1.89 15.15
N ASP A 181 -18.15 -1.69 15.27
CA ASP A 181 -19.05 -2.72 15.82
C ASP A 181 -19.05 -3.99 14.94
N SER A 182 -19.03 -3.83 13.61
CA SER A 182 -18.94 -4.96 12.67
C SER A 182 -17.63 -5.74 12.76
N LEU A 183 -16.56 -5.11 13.25
CA LEU A 183 -15.22 -5.69 13.41
C LEU A 183 -14.96 -6.23 14.82
N SER A 184 -15.98 -6.34 15.67
CA SER A 184 -15.83 -6.82 17.06
C SER A 184 -15.20 -8.21 17.19
N ASP A 185 -15.38 -9.08 16.18
CA ASP A 185 -14.79 -10.43 16.12
C ASP A 185 -13.44 -10.48 15.38
N ARG A 186 -12.97 -9.35 14.83
CA ARG A 186 -11.78 -9.28 13.97
C ARG A 186 -10.53 -9.82 14.66
N SER A 187 -10.28 -9.43 15.90
CA SER A 187 -9.09 -9.87 16.64
C SER A 187 -9.07 -11.40 16.84
N ARG A 188 -10.24 -12.03 17.02
CA ARG A 188 -10.39 -13.49 17.12
C ARG A 188 -10.09 -14.19 15.79
N ILE A 189 -10.59 -13.64 14.68
CA ILE A 189 -10.33 -14.16 13.32
C ILE A 189 -8.84 -14.06 13.01
N ILE A 190 -8.24 -12.89 13.19
CA ILE A 190 -6.82 -12.64 12.93
C ILE A 190 -5.93 -13.50 13.84
N HIS A 191 -6.28 -13.63 15.12
CA HIS A 191 -5.58 -14.56 16.01
C HIS A 191 -5.61 -15.99 15.47
N GLY A 192 -6.76 -16.48 14.98
CA GLY A 192 -6.90 -17.81 14.40
C GLY A 192 -6.07 -18.02 13.13
N GLN A 193 -5.88 -16.96 12.32
CA GLN A 193 -5.01 -16.98 11.15
C GLN A 193 -3.53 -17.00 11.54
N ILE A 194 -3.12 -16.22 12.54
CA ILE A 194 -1.72 -16.06 12.95
C ILE A 194 -1.23 -17.24 13.81
N ALA A 195 -2.06 -17.75 14.73
CA ALA A 195 -1.64 -18.71 15.75
C ALA A 195 -0.95 -19.97 15.20
N PRO A 196 -1.39 -20.58 14.07
CA PRO A 196 -0.69 -21.73 13.47
C PRO A 196 0.72 -21.42 12.98
N HIS A 197 1.02 -20.16 12.69
CA HIS A 197 2.29 -19.71 12.12
C HIS A 197 3.23 -19.11 13.16
N LEU A 198 2.74 -18.77 14.35
CA LEU A 198 3.51 -18.08 15.38
C LEU A 198 4.31 -19.07 16.25
N GLY A 199 5.57 -18.76 16.54
CA GLY A 199 6.40 -19.56 17.43
C GLY A 199 6.03 -19.41 18.91
N VAL A 200 6.70 -20.21 19.76
CA VAL A 200 6.62 -20.08 21.22
C VAL A 200 7.47 -18.91 21.72
N GLY A 201 7.17 -18.44 22.94
CA GLY A 201 7.94 -17.40 23.62
C GLY A 201 7.31 -16.01 23.55
N SER A 202 8.12 -15.00 23.86
CA SER A 202 7.71 -13.59 23.90
C SER A 202 7.30 -13.04 22.53
N LEU A 203 6.46 -12.00 22.54
CA LEU A 203 5.88 -11.39 21.35
C LEU A 203 6.01 -9.86 21.39
N LEU A 204 6.49 -9.28 20.29
CA LEU A 204 6.35 -7.85 20.01
C LEU A 204 5.27 -7.64 18.94
N ASP A 205 4.23 -6.89 19.25
CA ASP A 205 3.21 -6.47 18.30
C ASP A 205 3.58 -5.07 17.77
N ILE A 206 4.12 -5.00 16.54
CA ILE A 206 4.59 -3.76 15.93
C ILE A 206 3.44 -3.16 15.12
N GLY A 207 3.07 -1.90 15.37
CA GLY A 207 1.87 -1.29 14.80
C GLY A 207 0.60 -1.85 15.45
N ALA A 208 0.63 -1.99 16.77
CA ALA A 208 -0.39 -2.73 17.52
C ALA A 208 -1.79 -2.11 17.49
N GLY A 209 -1.94 -0.84 17.08
CA GLY A 209 -3.21 -0.15 17.09
C GLY A 209 -3.88 -0.18 18.47
N ASP A 210 -5.11 -0.67 18.55
CA ASP A 210 -5.85 -0.76 19.81
C ASP A 210 -5.39 -1.86 20.76
N GLY A 211 -4.44 -2.70 20.33
CA GLY A 211 -3.83 -3.79 21.10
C GLY A 211 -4.66 -5.07 21.16
N ALA A 212 -5.81 -5.15 20.49
CA ALA A 212 -6.72 -6.29 20.61
C ALA A 212 -6.12 -7.62 20.13
N ILE A 213 -5.27 -7.59 19.09
CA ILE A 213 -4.58 -8.77 18.56
C ILE A 213 -3.53 -9.26 19.58
N GLY A 214 -2.63 -8.39 20.03
CA GLY A 214 -1.67 -8.71 21.08
C GLY A 214 -2.32 -9.23 22.37
N ALA A 215 -3.45 -8.65 22.80
CA ALA A 215 -4.20 -9.12 23.97
C ALA A 215 -4.73 -10.56 23.81
N ALA A 216 -5.18 -10.94 22.61
CA ALA A 216 -5.62 -12.30 22.32
C ALA A 216 -4.47 -13.32 22.53
N PHE A 217 -3.23 -12.95 22.20
CA PHE A 217 -2.05 -13.78 22.47
C PHE A 217 -1.59 -13.76 23.94
N GLY A 218 -1.85 -12.66 24.67
CA GLY A 218 -1.53 -12.53 26.10
C GLY A 218 -2.36 -13.42 27.01
N ALA A 219 -3.61 -13.73 26.62
CA ALA A 219 -4.52 -14.57 27.40
C ALA A 219 -3.97 -15.98 27.73
N GLY A 220 -3.00 -16.47 26.95
CA GLY A 220 -2.29 -17.73 27.20
C GLY A 220 -1.08 -17.64 28.14
N GLY A 221 -0.90 -16.54 28.87
CA GLY A 221 0.28 -16.30 29.72
C GLY A 221 1.54 -15.91 28.96
N ARG A 222 1.42 -15.59 27.67
CA ARG A 222 2.51 -15.13 26.82
C ARG A 222 2.91 -13.71 27.21
N HIS A 223 4.21 -13.43 27.30
CA HIS A 223 4.71 -12.07 27.44
C HIS A 223 4.55 -11.30 26.12
N VAL A 224 3.66 -10.31 26.10
CA VAL A 224 3.34 -9.49 24.93
C VAL A 224 3.70 -8.03 25.20
N GLN A 225 4.46 -7.43 24.29
CA GLN A 225 4.76 -6.00 24.25
C GLN A 225 4.07 -5.40 23.03
N LEU A 226 3.32 -4.31 23.23
CA LEU A 226 2.71 -3.53 22.16
C LEU A 226 3.61 -2.35 21.78
N MET A 227 3.60 -1.96 20.51
CA MET A 227 4.30 -0.76 20.06
C MET A 227 3.61 -0.12 18.87
N ASP A 228 3.56 1.21 18.83
CA ASP A 228 3.01 1.97 17.71
C ASP A 228 3.61 3.39 17.67
N VAL A 229 3.42 4.11 16.57
CA VAL A 229 3.78 5.53 16.42
C VAL A 229 2.78 6.45 17.11
N VAL A 230 1.58 5.95 17.42
CA VAL A 230 0.54 6.64 18.19
C VAL A 230 -0.07 5.67 19.21
N ASP A 231 -0.27 6.13 20.44
CA ASP A 231 -0.89 5.30 21.48
C ASP A 231 -2.41 5.21 21.30
N TYR A 232 -2.85 4.14 20.64
CA TYR A 232 -4.25 3.76 20.51
C TYR A 232 -4.66 2.65 21.49
N ASN A 233 -3.75 2.19 22.36
CA ASN A 233 -3.91 0.98 23.16
C ASN A 233 -5.14 1.07 24.08
N ARG A 234 -6.00 0.07 24.02
CA ARG A 234 -7.20 -0.05 24.89
C ARG A 234 -7.11 -1.23 25.85
N THR A 235 -5.93 -1.80 26.00
CA THR A 235 -5.68 -3.00 26.79
C THR A 235 -4.82 -2.70 28.03
N GLY A 236 -4.65 -3.68 28.91
CA GLY A 236 -3.71 -3.60 30.03
C GLY A 236 -2.28 -4.04 29.71
N LEU A 237 -1.96 -4.30 28.43
CA LEU A 237 -0.62 -4.74 28.03
C LEU A 237 0.40 -3.58 28.04
N PRO A 238 1.69 -3.86 28.27
CA PRO A 238 2.73 -2.84 28.17
C PRO A 238 2.81 -2.29 26.73
N PHE A 239 3.01 -0.98 26.61
CA PHE A 239 3.03 -0.25 25.35
C PHE A 239 4.28 0.62 25.24
N ALA A 240 4.85 0.72 24.04
CA ALA A 240 5.98 1.58 23.73
C ALA A 240 5.66 2.48 22.51
N LEU A 241 5.93 3.77 22.63
CA LEU A 241 5.87 4.70 21.50
C LEU A 241 7.21 4.68 20.74
N TYR A 242 7.18 4.70 19.40
CA TYR A 242 8.40 4.82 18.59
C TYR A 242 8.24 5.81 17.42
N ASP A 243 9.34 6.10 16.73
CA ASP A 243 9.44 7.15 15.71
C ASP A 243 9.09 6.68 14.28
N GLY A 244 8.66 5.42 14.10
CA GLY A 244 8.42 4.84 12.78
C GLY A 244 9.68 4.32 12.06
N MET A 245 10.88 4.48 12.66
CA MET A 245 12.17 4.24 12.00
C MET A 245 13.13 3.37 12.83
N THR A 246 13.11 3.48 14.15
CA THR A 246 14.01 2.76 15.07
C THR A 246 13.20 2.17 16.21
N ILE A 247 13.23 0.85 16.33
CA ILE A 247 12.50 0.14 17.38
C ILE A 247 13.31 0.24 18.68
N PRO A 248 12.76 0.78 19.78
CA PRO A 248 13.50 1.12 20.99
C PRO A 248 13.78 -0.10 21.89
N PHE A 249 14.13 -1.24 21.29
CA PHE A 249 14.48 -2.47 21.99
C PHE A 249 15.85 -2.97 21.52
N PRO A 250 16.65 -3.58 22.42
CA PRO A 250 17.90 -4.24 22.05
C PRO A 250 17.70 -5.36 21.03
N ASP A 251 18.80 -5.74 20.39
CA ASP A 251 18.82 -6.87 19.46
C ASP A 251 18.28 -8.13 20.13
N LYS A 252 17.50 -8.90 19.36
CA LYS A 252 16.99 -10.20 19.80
C LYS A 252 16.20 -10.12 21.11
N SER A 253 15.52 -9.01 21.42
CA SER A 253 14.74 -8.88 22.67
C SER A 253 13.51 -9.79 22.74
N PHE A 254 12.92 -10.14 21.59
CA PHE A 254 11.68 -10.92 21.52
C PHE A 254 11.89 -12.23 20.76
N ASP A 255 11.16 -13.29 21.12
CA ASP A 255 11.19 -14.54 20.36
C ASP A 255 10.49 -14.37 19.01
N ASN A 256 9.38 -13.64 18.99
CA ASN A 256 8.53 -13.43 17.82
C ASN A 256 8.12 -11.96 17.69
N ALA A 257 7.80 -11.53 16.47
CA ALA A 257 7.15 -10.25 16.19
C ALA A 257 5.95 -10.38 15.25
N LEU A 258 4.99 -9.45 15.35
CA LEU A 258 3.89 -9.28 14.41
C LEU A 258 4.02 -7.95 13.67
N LEU A 259 3.60 -7.94 12.40
CA LEU A 259 3.37 -6.76 11.57
C LEU A 259 2.05 -6.99 10.82
N ILE A 260 0.94 -6.49 11.36
CA ILE A 260 -0.41 -6.79 10.85
C ILE A 260 -1.00 -5.52 10.23
N VAL A 261 -0.98 -5.42 8.91
CA VAL A 261 -1.50 -4.26 8.13
C VAL A 261 -0.69 -3.00 8.49
N VAL A 262 0.65 -3.11 8.42
CA VAL A 262 1.58 -2.08 8.95
C VAL A 262 2.51 -1.54 7.86
N LEU A 263 3.13 -2.42 7.07
CA LEU A 263 4.19 -2.05 6.16
C LEU A 263 3.70 -1.11 5.06
N HIS A 264 2.47 -1.27 4.56
CA HIS A 264 1.94 -0.35 3.56
C HIS A 264 1.64 1.07 4.10
N HIS A 265 1.59 1.25 5.42
CA HIS A 265 1.46 2.55 6.09
C HIS A 265 2.81 3.18 6.47
N CYS A 266 3.89 2.40 6.51
CA CYS A 266 5.21 2.89 6.87
C CYS A 266 5.78 3.85 5.82
N ALA A 267 6.45 4.92 6.27
CA ALA A 267 7.22 5.79 5.38
C ALA A 267 8.40 5.05 4.72
N ASP A 268 9.08 4.18 5.50
CA ASP A 268 10.11 3.26 5.00
C ASP A 268 9.84 1.83 5.52
N PRO A 269 9.08 1.02 4.77
CA PRO A 269 8.76 -0.35 5.18
C PRO A 269 10.00 -1.25 5.29
N LEU A 270 11.07 -1.00 4.52
CA LEU A 270 12.29 -1.82 4.63
C LEU A 270 13.03 -1.55 5.93
N ARG A 271 13.07 -0.29 6.36
CA ARG A 271 13.67 0.07 7.65
C ARG A 271 12.93 -0.60 8.79
N VAL A 272 11.59 -0.53 8.81
CA VAL A 272 10.75 -1.19 9.82
C VAL A 272 10.96 -2.70 9.80
N LEU A 273 10.99 -3.32 8.63
CA LEU A 273 11.23 -4.75 8.48
C LEU A 273 12.63 -5.17 8.99
N ARG A 274 13.67 -4.37 8.73
CA ARG A 274 15.04 -4.62 9.25
C ARG A 274 15.12 -4.47 10.76
N GLU A 275 14.45 -3.46 11.32
CA GLU A 275 14.37 -3.29 12.77
C GLU A 275 13.58 -4.43 13.42
N ALA A 276 12.48 -4.87 12.82
CA ALA A 276 11.71 -6.03 13.27
C ALA A 276 12.60 -7.29 13.27
N ARG A 277 13.40 -7.50 12.22
CA ARG A 277 14.42 -8.58 12.17
C ARG A 277 15.46 -8.45 13.27
N ARG A 278 15.93 -7.23 13.55
CA ARG A 278 16.96 -6.97 14.56
C ARG A 278 16.47 -7.35 15.96
N VAL A 279 15.23 -7.01 16.30
CA VAL A 279 14.68 -7.23 17.65
C VAL A 279 14.05 -8.62 17.84
N ALA A 280 13.64 -9.30 16.77
CA ALA A 280 13.11 -10.66 16.83
C ALA A 280 14.23 -11.73 16.74
N ARG A 281 14.11 -12.79 17.55
CA ARG A 281 15.08 -13.90 17.57
C ARG A 281 14.79 -14.96 16.51
N ARG A 282 13.52 -15.29 16.30
CA ARG A 282 13.13 -16.50 15.55
C ARG A 282 12.21 -16.19 14.39
N ARG A 283 11.06 -15.58 14.66
CA ARG A 283 9.99 -15.48 13.65
C ARG A 283 9.28 -14.14 13.64
N ILE A 284 8.91 -13.70 12.45
CA ILE A 284 8.01 -12.57 12.23
C ILE A 284 6.80 -13.09 11.46
N VAL A 285 5.59 -12.78 11.92
CA VAL A 285 4.37 -13.01 11.14
C VAL A 285 3.89 -11.68 10.59
N VAL A 286 3.71 -11.63 9.28
CA VAL A 286 3.25 -10.45 8.55
C VAL A 286 1.89 -10.75 7.95
N ILE A 287 0.93 -9.85 8.10
CA ILE A 287 -0.29 -9.82 7.28
C ILE A 287 -0.31 -8.48 6.57
N GLU A 288 -0.47 -8.47 5.25
CA GLU A 288 -0.54 -7.22 4.49
C GLU A 288 -1.72 -7.23 3.53
N SER A 289 -2.26 -6.03 3.30
CA SER A 289 -3.16 -5.76 2.20
C SER A 289 -2.37 -5.81 0.89
N VAL A 290 -2.74 -6.74 0.01
CA VAL A 290 -2.07 -6.99 -1.27
C VAL A 290 -2.94 -6.57 -2.43
N TYR A 291 -2.33 -6.41 -3.60
CA TYR A 291 -3.07 -6.27 -4.85
C TYR A 291 -2.77 -7.41 -5.81
N LEU A 292 -3.79 -7.82 -6.57
CA LEU A 292 -3.69 -8.87 -7.59
C LEU A 292 -3.73 -8.32 -9.03
N SER A 293 -4.00 -7.03 -9.19
CA SER A 293 -4.02 -6.34 -10.48
C SER A 293 -3.96 -4.82 -10.29
N GLU A 294 -3.69 -4.08 -11.37
CA GLU A 294 -3.67 -2.61 -11.34
C GLU A 294 -5.01 -1.98 -10.89
N PRO A 295 -6.18 -2.38 -11.43
CA PRO A 295 -7.46 -1.85 -10.96
C PRO A 295 -7.70 -2.17 -9.48
N ASN A 296 -7.29 -3.36 -9.02
CA ASN A 296 -7.41 -3.74 -7.62
C ASN A 296 -6.48 -2.92 -6.71
N ARG A 297 -5.24 -2.61 -7.14
CA ARG A 297 -4.37 -1.69 -6.38
C ARG A 297 -5.02 -0.33 -6.19
N ARG A 298 -5.58 0.24 -7.26
CA ARG A 298 -6.24 1.56 -7.21
C ARG A 298 -7.52 1.56 -6.40
N PHE A 299 -8.24 0.43 -6.42
CA PHE A 299 -9.37 0.19 -5.54
C PHE A 299 -8.94 0.15 -4.07
N ASN A 300 -7.86 -0.57 -3.72
CA ASN A 300 -7.30 -0.57 -2.37
C ASN A 300 -6.88 0.85 -1.95
N MET A 301 -6.21 1.61 -2.84
CA MET A 301 -5.86 3.01 -2.57
C MET A 301 -7.07 3.88 -2.23
N PHE A 302 -8.20 3.67 -2.92
CA PHE A 302 -9.44 4.37 -2.59
C PHE A 302 -9.93 4.04 -1.19
N PHE A 303 -9.98 2.77 -0.80
CA PHE A 303 -10.50 2.35 0.50
C PHE A 303 -9.56 2.68 1.65
N ASP A 304 -8.26 2.52 1.45
CA ASP A 304 -7.25 2.93 2.41
C ASP A 304 -7.35 4.42 2.70
N TRP A 305 -7.38 5.27 1.65
CA TRP A 305 -7.66 6.69 1.82
C TRP A 305 -9.02 6.94 2.49
N PHE A 306 -10.10 6.33 2.01
CA PHE A 306 -11.44 6.60 2.51
C PHE A 306 -11.58 6.25 4.00
N TYR A 307 -11.10 5.08 4.42
CA TYR A 307 -11.14 4.70 5.83
C TYR A 307 -10.22 5.59 6.66
N ASN A 308 -8.95 5.72 6.27
CA ASN A 308 -7.93 6.32 7.13
C ASN A 308 -7.89 7.85 7.10
N ARG A 309 -8.42 8.48 6.04
CA ARG A 309 -8.40 9.93 5.83
C ARG A 309 -9.77 10.59 5.81
N VAL A 310 -10.83 9.87 5.47
CA VAL A 310 -12.21 10.41 5.47
C VAL A 310 -12.96 9.97 6.73
N LEU A 311 -12.93 8.70 7.09
CA LEU A 311 -13.64 8.20 8.28
C LEU A 311 -12.83 8.32 9.58
N HIS A 312 -11.51 8.53 9.44
CA HIS A 312 -10.58 8.73 10.54
C HIS A 312 -9.67 9.95 10.27
N ASP A 313 -8.88 10.31 11.29
CA ASP A 313 -7.93 11.42 11.25
C ASP A 313 -6.50 10.89 11.43
N GLY A 314 -5.56 11.47 10.67
CA GLY A 314 -4.14 11.42 11.02
C GLY A 314 -3.37 10.16 10.62
N VAL A 315 -4.01 9.15 10.03
CA VAL A 315 -3.30 7.95 9.55
C VAL A 315 -2.66 8.24 8.18
N PRO A 316 -1.33 8.06 8.02
CA PRO A 316 -0.65 8.20 6.73
C PRO A 316 -1.07 7.08 5.76
N VAL A 317 -1.32 7.43 4.50
CA VAL A 317 -1.68 6.50 3.43
C VAL A 317 -0.70 6.65 2.26
N PRO A 318 0.56 6.21 2.40
CA PRO A 318 1.56 6.32 1.33
C PRO A 318 1.31 5.31 0.19
N PHE A 319 0.36 4.39 0.37
CA PHE A 319 -0.02 3.36 -0.60
C PHE A 319 1.12 2.40 -0.95
N ASN A 320 1.92 2.02 0.05
CA ASN A 320 3.03 1.07 -0.11
C ASN A 320 2.55 -0.40 -0.25
N PHE A 321 1.41 -0.61 -0.89
CA PHE A 321 0.90 -1.95 -1.23
C PHE A 321 1.86 -2.67 -2.17
N ASN A 322 1.77 -4.00 -2.18
CA ASN A 322 2.53 -4.83 -3.10
C ASN A 322 1.73 -6.06 -3.53
N SER A 323 2.18 -6.75 -4.57
CA SER A 323 1.65 -8.08 -4.89
C SER A 323 2.18 -9.10 -3.88
N PRO A 324 1.54 -10.28 -3.78
CA PRO A 324 2.02 -11.32 -2.88
C PRO A 324 3.47 -11.72 -3.13
N GLU A 325 3.83 -11.94 -4.39
CA GLU A 325 5.17 -12.32 -4.84
C GLU A 325 6.17 -11.18 -4.62
N GLY A 326 5.71 -9.94 -4.77
CA GLY A 326 6.47 -8.73 -4.50
C GLY A 326 6.93 -8.65 -3.05
N TRP A 327 6.05 -8.94 -2.10
CA TRP A 327 6.40 -9.01 -0.68
C TRP A 327 7.37 -10.15 -0.39
N GLU A 328 7.11 -11.36 -0.89
CA GLU A 328 8.03 -12.48 -0.69
C GLU A 328 9.44 -12.20 -1.22
N HIS A 329 9.53 -11.57 -2.40
CA HIS A 329 10.82 -11.18 -2.98
C HIS A 329 11.58 -10.24 -2.03
N ILE A 330 10.91 -9.23 -1.46
CA ILE A 330 11.50 -8.33 -0.47
C ILE A 330 11.98 -9.13 0.74
N PHE A 331 11.14 -9.99 1.32
CA PHE A 331 11.50 -10.74 2.52
C PHE A 331 12.74 -11.60 2.29
N ARG A 332 12.81 -12.33 1.18
CA ARG A 332 14.00 -13.12 0.83
C ARG A 332 15.24 -12.24 0.67
N ARG A 333 15.11 -11.09 0.01
CA ARG A 333 16.21 -10.12 -0.18
C ARG A 333 16.71 -9.52 1.14
N GLU A 334 15.81 -9.29 2.09
CA GLU A 334 16.13 -8.79 3.43
C GLU A 334 16.65 -9.89 4.39
N GLY A 335 16.86 -11.11 3.87
CA GLY A 335 17.53 -12.20 4.57
C GLY A 335 16.62 -13.08 5.43
N PHE A 336 15.31 -13.08 5.14
CA PHE A 336 14.36 -14.01 5.77
C PHE A 336 14.20 -15.28 4.96
N GLU A 337 13.90 -16.37 5.66
CA GLU A 337 13.31 -17.58 5.06
C GLU A 337 11.78 -17.46 5.12
N VAL A 338 11.11 -17.56 3.97
CA VAL A 338 9.64 -17.51 3.90
C VAL A 338 9.10 -18.92 4.18
N ALA A 339 8.79 -19.21 5.43
CA ALA A 339 8.32 -20.51 5.90
C ALA A 339 6.85 -20.79 5.54
N ALA A 340 6.04 -19.73 5.41
CA ALA A 340 4.69 -19.82 4.88
C ALA A 340 4.32 -18.56 4.09
N SER A 341 3.51 -18.75 3.06
CA SER A 341 2.87 -17.72 2.26
C SER A 341 1.45 -18.19 2.00
N VAL A 342 0.47 -17.48 2.57
CA VAL A 342 -0.92 -17.95 2.66
C VAL A 342 -1.86 -16.88 2.15
N ASP A 343 -2.62 -17.24 1.13
CA ASP A 343 -3.78 -16.48 0.68
C ASP A 343 -4.88 -16.56 1.75
N ILE A 344 -5.13 -15.44 2.44
CA ILE A 344 -6.24 -15.31 3.38
C ILE A 344 -7.53 -14.94 2.64
N GLY A 345 -7.41 -14.17 1.56
CA GLY A 345 -8.52 -13.63 0.80
C GLY A 345 -9.20 -12.44 1.46
N LEU A 346 -10.49 -12.30 1.18
CA LEU A 346 -11.37 -11.31 1.80
C LEU A 346 -11.93 -11.90 3.11
N ASP A 347 -11.24 -11.66 4.22
CA ASP A 347 -11.56 -12.24 5.52
C ASP A 347 -12.47 -11.38 6.39
N GLN A 348 -12.78 -10.17 5.94
CA GLN A 348 -13.55 -9.17 6.68
C GLN A 348 -14.60 -8.53 5.77
N VAL A 349 -15.86 -8.60 6.17
CA VAL A 349 -17.00 -8.13 5.35
C VAL A 349 -16.91 -6.62 5.07
N THR A 350 -16.42 -5.83 6.03
CA THR A 350 -16.34 -4.37 5.94
C THR A 350 -14.99 -3.84 5.47
N VAL A 351 -14.00 -4.73 5.25
CA VAL A 351 -12.68 -4.36 4.71
C VAL A 351 -12.54 -5.04 3.35
N PRO A 352 -12.61 -4.29 2.24
CA PRO A 352 -12.62 -4.86 0.90
C PRO A 352 -11.23 -5.23 0.38
N GLU A 353 -10.22 -5.21 1.24
CA GLU A 353 -8.84 -5.46 0.90
C GLU A 353 -8.55 -6.95 0.96
N TYR A 354 -7.78 -7.43 -0.01
CA TYR A 354 -7.32 -8.80 -0.04
C TYR A 354 -6.11 -8.93 0.90
N HIS A 355 -6.17 -9.85 1.86
CA HIS A 355 -5.08 -10.05 2.79
C HIS A 355 -4.22 -11.26 2.43
N TRP A 356 -2.93 -11.16 2.72
CA TRP A 356 -1.97 -12.25 2.57
C TRP A 356 -1.12 -12.37 3.83
N LEU A 357 -0.89 -13.60 4.28
CA LEU A 357 -0.04 -13.89 5.45
C LEU A 357 1.30 -14.45 5.03
N TYR A 358 2.35 -14.00 5.71
CA TYR A 358 3.70 -14.53 5.61
C TYR A 358 4.23 -14.91 6.97
N ALA A 359 4.80 -16.12 7.08
CA ALA A 359 5.61 -16.52 8.21
C ALA A 359 7.08 -16.46 7.82
N LEU A 360 7.84 -15.58 8.48
CA LEU A 360 9.22 -15.27 8.14
C LEU A 360 10.14 -15.78 9.25
N ASP A 361 10.94 -16.80 8.94
CA ASP A 361 11.99 -17.30 9.82
C ASP A 361 13.26 -16.46 9.66
N ILE A 362 13.91 -16.22 10.80
CA ILE A 362 15.19 -15.50 10.89
C ILE A 362 16.29 -16.57 10.99
N PRO A 363 17.14 -16.72 9.97
CA PRO A 363 18.27 -17.65 10.02
C PRO A 363 19.19 -17.34 11.21
N ALA A 364 19.77 -18.39 11.79
CA ALA A 364 20.58 -18.35 13.00
C ALA A 364 21.82 -17.43 12.91
#